data_AF-A0A7V0QC60-F1
#
_entry.id   AF-A0A7V0QC60-F1
#
_cell.length_a   1.000
_cell.length_b   1.000
_cell.length_c   1.000
_cell.angle_alpha   90.00
_cell.angle_beta   90.00
_cell.angle_gamma   90.00
#
_symmetry.space_group_name_H-M   'P 1'
#
loop_
_entity.id
_entity.type
_entity.pdbx_description
1 polymer ?
#
loop_
_entity_poly.entity_id
_entity_poly.type
_entity_poly.pdbx_seq_one_letter_code
_entity_poly.pdbx_strand_id
1 'polypeptide(L)'
;MDEKTNETGESSVKTEEGGGFFQKWFDLYFNPQKSFQSIDSKPDWVLPVVVMAVVTAVIMVALAPIMHQFQVERLMDIRNLSREQAEDLLQKGRQFQKFIVPISAFIGIFVVEIVAALFFYLVGTVFMAGDVPYKKVLSIWAYTSLAVGIVGMIIRTPLMFI
;
A
#
# COMPACT_ATOMS: atom_id res chain seq x y z
N MET A 1 -24.87 -44.29 -37.94
CA MET A 1 -25.88 -43.42 -37.30
C MET A 1 -25.45 -43.33 -35.85
N ASP A 2 -24.96 -42.16 -35.51
CA ASP A 2 -23.90 -41.90 -34.56
C ASP A 2 -24.38 -41.90 -33.10
N GLU A 3 -23.84 -42.79 -32.29
CA GLU A 3 -23.93 -42.69 -30.83
C GLU A 3 -22.60 -42.12 -30.32
N LYS A 4 -22.44 -40.80 -30.47
CA LYS A 4 -21.40 -40.06 -29.77
C LYS A 4 -21.91 -39.76 -28.37
N THR A 5 -21.50 -40.60 -27.41
CA THR A 5 -21.49 -40.28 -25.99
C THR A 5 -20.71 -38.99 -25.81
N ASN A 6 -21.45 -37.92 -25.55
CA ASN A 6 -20.95 -36.59 -25.32
C ASN A 6 -20.41 -36.57 -23.87
N GLU A 7 -19.15 -36.98 -23.70
CA GLU A 7 -18.38 -36.63 -22.51
C GLU A 7 -18.06 -35.14 -22.58
N THR A 8 -19.06 -34.30 -22.33
CA THR A 8 -18.81 -32.96 -21.80
C THR A 8 -18.24 -33.18 -20.41
N GLY A 9 -16.92 -33.35 -20.36
CA GLY A 9 -16.14 -33.18 -19.15
C GLY A 9 -16.55 -31.84 -18.56
N GLU A 10 -17.32 -31.92 -17.49
CA GLU A 10 -17.47 -30.85 -16.52
C GLU A 10 -16.05 -30.37 -16.24
N SER A 11 -15.70 -29.22 -16.82
CA SER A 11 -14.68 -28.37 -16.25
C SER A 11 -15.23 -28.02 -14.89
N SER A 12 -14.90 -28.89 -13.91
CA SER A 12 -14.88 -28.54 -12.52
C SER A 12 -13.95 -27.35 -12.45
N VAL A 13 -14.54 -26.17 -12.60
CA VAL A 13 -14.00 -24.93 -12.07
C VAL A 13 -13.88 -25.25 -10.60
N LYS A 14 -12.72 -25.79 -10.22
CA LYS A 14 -12.32 -25.92 -8.84
C LYS A 14 -12.57 -24.54 -8.27
N THR A 15 -13.53 -24.45 -7.38
CA THR A 15 -13.73 -23.31 -6.52
C THR A 15 -12.45 -23.23 -5.71
N GLU A 16 -11.41 -22.62 -6.28
CA GLU A 16 -10.14 -22.42 -5.62
C GLU A 16 -10.47 -21.66 -4.34
N GLU A 17 -10.25 -22.33 -3.21
CA GLU A 17 -10.28 -21.75 -1.89
C GLU A 17 -9.65 -20.35 -1.96
N GLY A 18 -10.38 -19.33 -1.49
CA GLY A 18 -10.09 -17.91 -1.69
C GLY A 18 -8.60 -17.64 -1.86
N GLY A 19 -8.20 -17.36 -3.10
CA GLY A 19 -6.81 -17.39 -3.54
C GLY A 19 -5.84 -16.68 -2.59
N GLY A 20 -4.61 -17.16 -2.53
CA GLY A 20 -3.58 -16.60 -1.64
C GLY A 20 -3.28 -15.12 -1.89
N PHE A 21 -2.49 -14.51 -1.01
CA PHE A 21 -2.16 -13.08 -1.06
C PHE A 21 -1.72 -12.59 -2.44
N PHE A 22 -0.77 -13.29 -3.07
CA PHE A 22 -0.25 -12.92 -4.38
C PHE A 22 -1.32 -12.99 -5.47
N GLN A 23 -2.20 -13.99 -5.40
CA GLN A 23 -3.30 -14.15 -6.35
C GLN A 23 -4.30 -12.99 -6.21
N LYS A 24 -4.71 -12.66 -4.97
CA LYS A 24 -5.59 -11.50 -4.69
C LYS A 24 -5.00 -10.20 -5.22
N TRP A 25 -3.71 -9.96 -4.97
CA TRP A 25 -3.04 -8.74 -5.42
C TRP A 25 -2.86 -8.68 -6.94
N PHE A 26 -2.48 -9.78 -7.58
CA PHE A 26 -2.33 -9.84 -9.04
C PHE A 26 -3.69 -9.70 -9.75
N ASP A 27 -4.70 -10.39 -9.25
CA ASP A 27 -6.05 -10.33 -9.80
C ASP A 27 -6.66 -8.93 -9.69
N LEU A 28 -6.24 -8.06 -8.77
CA LEU A 28 -6.72 -6.67 -8.76
C LEU A 28 -6.46 -5.92 -10.08
N TYR A 29 -5.38 -6.25 -10.79
CA TYR A 29 -5.05 -5.61 -12.07
C TYR A 29 -5.75 -6.26 -13.26
N PHE A 30 -5.90 -7.59 -13.25
CA PHE A 30 -6.29 -8.37 -14.43
C PHE A 30 -7.68 -9.02 -14.31
N ASN A 31 -8.15 -9.27 -13.09
CA ASN A 31 -9.46 -9.84 -12.80
C ASN A 31 -10.01 -9.29 -11.47
N PRO A 32 -10.34 -7.99 -11.41
CA PRO A 32 -10.67 -7.32 -10.15
C PRO A 32 -11.89 -7.93 -9.46
N GLN A 33 -12.86 -8.45 -10.23
CA GLN A 33 -14.02 -9.13 -9.68
C GLN A 33 -13.63 -10.40 -8.89
N LYS A 34 -12.73 -11.23 -9.43
CA LYS A 34 -12.22 -12.42 -8.73
C LYS A 34 -11.47 -12.02 -7.45
N SER A 35 -10.67 -10.96 -7.50
CA SER A 35 -9.96 -10.46 -6.33
C SER A 35 -10.92 -9.99 -5.23
N PHE A 36 -11.90 -9.14 -5.56
CA PHE A 36 -12.87 -8.65 -4.58
C PHE A 36 -13.71 -9.77 -3.96
N GLN A 37 -14.11 -10.78 -4.74
CA GLN A 37 -14.81 -11.97 -4.22
C GLN A 37 -13.92 -12.79 -3.26
N SER A 38 -12.64 -12.93 -3.58
CA SER A 38 -11.68 -13.63 -2.73
C SER A 38 -11.41 -12.87 -1.42
N ILE A 39 -11.29 -11.54 -1.49
CA ILE A 39 -11.16 -10.66 -0.32
C ILE A 39 -12.44 -10.70 0.52
N ASP A 40 -13.61 -10.72 -0.10
CA ASP A 40 -14.90 -10.83 0.59
C ASP A 40 -15.03 -12.14 1.36
N SER A 41 -14.69 -13.26 0.70
CA SER A 41 -14.79 -14.60 1.28
C SER A 41 -13.84 -14.79 2.47
N LYS A 42 -12.64 -14.19 2.41
CA LYS A 42 -11.64 -14.25 3.47
C LYS A 42 -10.97 -12.89 3.63
N PRO A 43 -11.55 -11.97 4.43
CA PRO A 43 -10.96 -10.66 4.68
C PRO A 43 -9.67 -10.79 5.50
N ASP A 44 -8.55 -10.48 4.87
CA ASP A 44 -7.25 -10.30 5.50
C ASP A 44 -6.67 -8.94 5.07
N TRP A 45 -6.04 -8.24 6.01
CA TRP A 45 -5.53 -6.88 5.79
C TRP A 45 -4.10 -6.71 6.33
N VAL A 46 -3.72 -7.51 7.33
CA VAL A 46 -2.41 -7.40 7.98
C VAL A 46 -1.29 -7.61 6.96
N LEU A 47 -1.40 -8.67 6.14
CA LEU A 47 -0.37 -9.00 5.17
C LEU A 47 -0.17 -7.90 4.10
N PRO A 48 -1.21 -7.40 3.39
CA PRO A 48 -1.01 -6.29 2.45
C PRO A 48 -0.47 -5.02 3.09
N VAL A 49 -0.91 -4.66 4.31
CA VAL A 49 -0.39 -3.47 5.02
C VAL A 49 1.09 -3.66 5.40
N VAL A 50 1.48 -4.84 5.89
CA VAL A 50 2.88 -5.15 6.22
C VAL A 50 3.76 -5.10 4.98
N VAL A 51 3.30 -5.65 3.86
CA VAL A 51 4.04 -5.58 2.58
C VAL A 51 4.20 -4.12 2.15
N MET A 52 3.14 -3.32 2.22
CA MET A 52 3.21 -1.88 1.91
C MET A 52 4.22 -1.15 2.81
N ALA A 53 4.24 -1.47 4.10
CA ALA A 53 5.18 -0.89 5.07
C ALA A 53 6.63 -1.23 4.75
N VAL A 54 6.92 -2.48 4.42
CA VAL A 54 8.27 -2.94 4.04
C VAL A 54 8.72 -2.27 2.73
N VAL A 55 7.87 -2.25 1.70
CA VAL A 55 8.20 -1.61 0.41
C VAL A 55 8.49 -0.12 0.60
N THR A 56 7.66 0.57 1.36
CA THR A 56 7.86 1.99 1.68
C THR A 56 9.18 2.23 2.42
N ALA A 57 9.51 1.38 3.39
CA ALA A 57 10.77 1.47 4.13
C ALA A 57 12.00 1.28 3.22
N VAL A 58 11.97 0.28 2.33
CA VAL A 58 13.05 0.05 1.34
C VAL A 58 13.26 1.28 0.45
N ILE A 59 12.17 1.88 -0.03
CA ILE A 59 12.23 3.07 -0.87
C ILE A 59 12.76 4.28 -0.10
N MET A 60 12.34 4.48 1.14
CA MET A 60 12.86 5.57 1.98
C MET A 60 14.37 5.46 2.16
N VAL A 61 14.91 4.25 2.34
CA VAL A 61 16.36 4.02 2.42
C VAL A 61 17.03 4.34 1.09
N ALA A 62 16.47 3.90 -0.04
CA ALA A 62 17.00 4.18 -1.36
C ALA A 62 17.02 5.69 -1.70
N LEU A 63 15.99 6.42 -1.28
CA LEU A 63 15.83 7.86 -1.52
C LEU A 63 16.47 8.75 -0.45
N ALA A 64 17.00 8.19 0.64
CA ALA A 64 17.56 8.95 1.75
C ALA A 64 18.63 9.98 1.33
N PRO A 65 19.57 9.68 0.41
CA PRO A 65 20.57 10.67 -0.03
C PRO A 65 19.95 11.87 -0.75
N ILE A 66 18.99 11.62 -1.66
CA ILE A 66 18.28 12.66 -2.41
C ILE A 66 17.46 13.51 -1.45
N MET A 67 16.75 12.86 -0.52
CA MET A 67 15.96 13.56 0.48
C MET A 67 16.81 14.41 1.43
N HIS A 68 18.04 13.99 1.73
CA HIS A 68 18.96 14.82 2.51
C HIS A 68 19.39 16.06 1.73
N GLN A 69 19.76 15.93 0.44
CA GLN A 69 20.13 17.06 -0.40
C GLN A 69 18.98 18.07 -0.53
N PHE A 70 17.77 17.59 -0.83
CA PHE A 70 16.58 18.42 -0.91
C PHE A 70 16.26 19.13 0.40
N GLN A 71 16.46 18.48 1.56
CA GLN A 71 16.27 19.11 2.87
C GLN A 71 17.29 20.22 3.12
N VAL A 72 18.55 20.03 2.76
CA VAL A 72 19.60 21.05 2.89
C VAL A 72 19.28 22.25 2.01
N GLU A 73 19.01 22.04 0.72
CA GLU A 73 18.68 23.11 -0.23
C GLU A 73 17.46 23.90 0.22
N ARG A 74 16.38 23.20 0.62
CA ARG A 74 15.17 23.84 1.12
C ARG A 74 15.40 24.63 2.41
N LEU A 75 16.28 24.18 3.30
CA LEU A 75 16.66 24.91 4.51
C LEU A 75 17.47 26.17 4.19
N MET A 76 18.39 26.09 3.22
CA MET A 76 19.12 27.23 2.72
C MET A 76 18.16 28.29 2.16
N ASP A 77 17.20 27.87 1.33
CA ASP A 77 16.23 28.78 0.69
C ASP A 77 15.27 29.42 1.68
N ILE A 78 14.69 28.64 2.60
CA ILE A 78 13.67 29.15 3.53
C ILE A 78 14.28 30.03 4.62
N ARG A 79 15.52 29.74 5.05
CA ARG A 79 16.15 30.39 6.20
C ARG A 79 17.36 31.25 5.85
N ASN A 80 17.69 31.42 4.57
CA ASN A 80 18.88 32.12 4.09
C ASN A 80 20.15 31.67 4.81
N LEU A 81 20.31 30.36 4.98
CA LEU A 81 21.45 29.78 5.68
C LEU A 81 22.56 29.42 4.69
N SER A 82 23.82 29.46 5.15
CA SER A 82 24.89 28.77 4.44
C SER A 82 24.66 27.26 4.47
N ARG A 83 25.25 26.53 3.51
CA ARG A 83 25.13 25.07 3.46
C ARG A 83 25.61 24.39 4.75
N GLU A 84 26.73 24.86 5.29
CA GLU A 84 27.30 24.34 6.53
C GLU A 84 26.35 24.55 7.73
N GLN A 85 25.70 25.72 7.80
CA GLN A 85 24.70 26.00 8.83
C GLN A 85 23.46 25.10 8.69
N ALA A 86 22.98 24.86 7.46
CA ALA A 86 21.86 23.96 7.21
C ALA A 86 22.19 22.50 7.59
N GLU A 87 23.39 22.03 7.26
CA GLU A 87 23.86 20.69 7.61
C GLU A 87 24.04 20.50 9.12
N ASP A 88 24.59 21.48 9.84
CA ASP A 88 24.72 21.45 11.31
C ASP A 88 23.35 21.39 12.01
N LEU A 89 22.35 22.14 11.52
CA LEU A 89 20.98 22.08 12.03
C LEU A 89 20.35 20.69 11.84
N LEU A 90 20.56 20.06 10.68
CA LEU A 90 20.09 18.70 10.42
C LEU A 90 20.85 17.65 11.25
N GLN A 91 22.14 17.87 11.54
CA GLN A 91 22.93 17.01 12.41
C GLN A 91 22.44 17.03 13.85
N LYS A 92 22.12 18.19 14.40
CA LYS A 92 21.61 18.34 15.77
C LYS A 92 20.30 17.57 16.02
N GLY A 93 19.48 17.37 14.98
CA GLY A 93 18.25 16.56 15.04
C GLY A 93 18.45 15.05 14.92
N ARG A 94 19.61 14.56 14.44
CA ARG A 94 19.78 13.16 14.01
C ARG A 94 19.72 12.12 15.14
N GLN A 95 20.17 12.46 16.35
CA GLN A 95 20.27 11.49 17.45
C GLN A 95 18.91 10.91 17.85
N PHE A 96 17.88 11.74 17.90
CA PHE A 96 16.50 11.31 18.20
C PHE A 96 15.79 10.78 16.96
N GLN A 97 16.04 11.40 15.80
CA GLN A 97 15.40 11.02 14.55
C GLN A 97 15.75 9.61 14.07
N LYS A 98 16.96 9.11 14.38
CA LYS A 98 17.41 7.76 13.97
C LYS A 98 16.45 6.63 14.35
N PHE A 99 15.80 6.74 15.50
CA PHE A 99 14.84 5.74 15.98
C PHE A 99 13.39 6.18 15.81
N ILE A 100 13.09 7.46 16.06
CA ILE A 100 11.72 7.96 16.01
C ILE A 100 11.17 7.93 14.58
N VAL A 101 11.96 8.34 13.58
CA VAL A 101 11.49 8.42 12.20
C VAL A 101 11.07 7.06 11.64
N PRO A 102 11.89 5.98 11.68
CA PRO A 102 11.47 4.69 11.14
C PRO A 102 10.29 4.08 11.90
N ILE A 103 10.25 4.22 13.23
CA ILE A 103 9.14 3.70 14.05
C ILE A 103 7.84 4.45 13.74
N SER A 104 7.89 5.79 13.71
CA SER A 104 6.72 6.62 13.40
C SER A 104 6.25 6.43 11.96
N ALA A 105 7.14 6.22 10.99
CA ALA A 105 6.78 5.90 9.62
C ALA A 105 6.08 4.54 9.53
N PHE A 106 6.63 3.51 10.19
CA PHE A 106 6.02 2.18 10.22
C PHE A 106 4.61 2.22 10.85
N ILE A 107 4.47 2.81 12.04
CA ILE A 107 3.17 2.96 12.72
C ILE A 107 2.23 3.84 11.89
N GLY A 108 2.75 4.92 11.29
CA GLY A 108 1.99 5.85 10.47
C GLY A 108 1.28 5.18 9.30
N ILE A 109 1.90 4.16 8.69
CA ILE A 109 1.27 3.39 7.60
C ILE A 109 0.02 2.65 8.10
N PHE A 110 0.10 1.98 9.25
CA PHE A 110 -1.08 1.32 9.84
C PHE A 110 -2.18 2.33 10.19
N VAL A 111 -1.79 3.48 10.75
CA VAL A 111 -2.74 4.53 11.10
C VAL A 111 -3.45 5.06 9.85
N VAL A 112 -2.71 5.37 8.78
CA VAL A 112 -3.29 5.86 7.53
C VAL A 112 -4.24 4.84 6.91
N GLU A 113 -3.86 3.56 6.86
CA GLU A 113 -4.69 2.48 6.33
C GLU A 113 -6.00 2.31 7.13
N ILE A 114 -5.92 2.33 8.47
CA ILE A 114 -7.08 2.23 9.35
C ILE A 114 -7.98 3.45 9.22
N VAL A 115 -7.41 4.67 9.23
CA VAL A 115 -8.20 5.91 9.15
C VAL A 115 -8.87 6.06 7.79
N ALA A 116 -8.16 5.73 6.70
CA ALA A 116 -8.73 5.78 5.35
C ALA A 116 -9.84 4.74 5.18
N ALA A 117 -9.62 3.50 5.64
CA ALA A 117 -10.67 2.49 5.64
C ALA A 117 -11.88 2.90 6.49
N LEU A 118 -11.67 3.58 7.62
CA LEU A 118 -12.74 4.09 8.47
C LEU A 118 -13.55 5.16 7.73
N PHE A 119 -12.88 6.06 7.01
CA PHE A 119 -13.56 7.02 6.14
C PHE A 119 -14.46 6.29 5.12
N PHE A 120 -13.94 5.31 4.37
CA PHE A 120 -14.76 4.57 3.40
C PHE A 120 -15.89 3.75 4.04
N TYR A 121 -15.64 3.19 5.23
CA TYR A 121 -16.66 2.47 5.99
C TYR A 121 -17.79 3.41 6.39
N LEU A 122 -17.48 4.60 6.92
CA LEU A 122 -18.48 5.60 7.28
C LEU A 122 -19.24 6.10 6.06
N VAL A 123 -18.57 6.31 4.92
CA VAL A 123 -19.23 6.66 3.66
C VAL A 123 -20.23 5.57 3.24
N GLY A 124 -19.80 4.30 3.22
CA GLY A 124 -20.65 3.18 2.82
C GLY A 124 -21.80 2.89 3.79
N THR A 125 -21.59 3.03 5.09
CA THR A 125 -22.61 2.71 6.10
C THR A 125 -23.57 3.86 6.36
N VAL A 126 -23.06 5.10 6.52
CA VAL A 126 -23.88 6.25 6.89
C VAL A 126 -24.61 6.84 5.68
N PHE A 127 -23.91 7.03 4.56
CA PHE A 127 -24.48 7.71 3.39
C PHE A 127 -25.16 6.75 2.40
N MET A 128 -24.70 5.49 2.34
CA MET A 128 -25.23 4.50 1.40
C MET A 128 -26.07 3.42 2.09
N ALA A 129 -26.28 3.51 3.40
CA ALA A 129 -27.03 2.53 4.22
C ALA A 129 -26.56 1.07 4.02
N GLY A 130 -25.28 0.87 3.69
CA GLY A 130 -24.71 -0.46 3.51
C GLY A 130 -24.46 -1.16 4.85
N ASP A 131 -24.63 -2.49 4.86
CA ASP A 131 -24.26 -3.35 5.99
C ASP A 131 -23.03 -4.18 5.61
N VAL A 132 -21.84 -3.56 5.75
CA VAL A 132 -20.57 -4.19 5.39
C VAL A 132 -19.65 -4.13 6.61
N PRO A 133 -19.07 -5.25 7.08
CA PRO A 133 -18.19 -5.21 8.24
C PRO A 133 -16.93 -4.38 7.96
N TYR A 134 -16.51 -3.56 8.92
CA TYR A 134 -15.32 -2.70 8.81
C TYR A 134 -14.08 -3.46 8.32
N LYS A 135 -13.86 -4.67 8.84
CA LYS A 135 -12.73 -5.54 8.44
C LYS A 135 -12.69 -5.80 6.92
N LYS A 136 -13.84 -5.95 6.27
CA LYS A 136 -13.94 -6.17 4.82
C LYS A 136 -13.55 -4.90 4.06
N VAL A 137 -14.02 -3.74 4.50
CA VAL A 137 -13.63 -2.43 3.92
C VAL A 137 -12.13 -2.20 4.07
N LEU A 138 -11.57 -2.46 5.26
CA LEU A 138 -10.14 -2.36 5.52
C LEU A 138 -9.31 -3.31 4.64
N SER A 139 -9.74 -4.55 4.47
CA SER A 139 -9.07 -5.51 3.57
C SER A 139 -9.08 -5.03 2.12
N ILE A 140 -10.23 -4.59 1.61
CA ILE A 140 -10.34 -4.05 0.24
C ILE A 140 -9.44 -2.83 0.06
N TRP A 141 -9.46 -1.91 1.03
CA TRP A 141 -8.61 -0.73 1.03
C TRP A 141 -7.12 -1.10 1.02
N ALA A 142 -6.67 -1.96 1.93
CA ALA A 142 -5.27 -2.35 2.04
C ALA A 142 -4.72 -3.03 0.77
N TYR A 143 -5.50 -3.89 0.13
CA TYR A 143 -5.11 -4.52 -1.14
C TYR A 143 -5.06 -3.51 -2.29
N THR A 144 -6.02 -2.58 -2.33
CA THR A 144 -6.10 -1.55 -3.37
C THR A 144 -5.02 -0.50 -3.22
N SER A 145 -4.76 -0.05 -1.98
CA SER A 145 -3.69 0.91 -1.66
C SER A 145 -2.32 0.31 -1.95
N LEU A 146 -2.11 -0.98 -1.67
CA LEU A 146 -0.90 -1.69 -2.05
C LEU A 146 -0.72 -1.76 -3.58
N ALA A 147 -1.77 -2.12 -4.31
CA ALA A 147 -1.73 -2.20 -5.77
C ALA A 147 -1.39 -0.84 -6.40
N VAL A 148 -2.20 0.18 -6.11
CA VAL A 148 -1.98 1.53 -6.63
C VAL A 148 -0.66 2.12 -6.14
N GLY A 149 -0.31 1.88 -4.87
CA GLY A 149 0.90 2.35 -4.22
C GLY A 149 2.17 1.82 -4.89
N ILE A 150 2.26 0.51 -5.14
CA ILE A 150 3.43 -0.09 -5.80
C ILE A 150 3.65 0.51 -7.19
N VAL A 151 2.59 0.62 -8.00
CA VAL A 151 2.69 1.21 -9.35
C VAL A 151 3.13 2.67 -9.26
N GLY A 152 2.50 3.45 -8.38
CA GLY A 152 2.86 4.84 -8.15
C GLY A 152 4.31 5.01 -7.70
N MET A 153 4.81 4.11 -6.85
CA MET A 153 6.19 4.12 -6.36
C MET A 153 7.20 3.77 -7.45
N ILE A 154 6.93 2.76 -8.28
CA ILE A 154 7.78 2.37 -9.41
C ILE A 154 7.92 3.53 -10.41
N ILE A 155 6.85 4.29 -10.64
CA ILE A 155 6.87 5.43 -11.56
C ILE A 155 7.57 6.64 -10.92
N ARG A 156 7.25 6.98 -9.67
CA ARG A 156 7.78 8.17 -9.00
C ARG A 156 9.27 8.06 -8.67
N THR A 157 9.75 6.87 -8.35
CA THR A 157 11.13 6.69 -7.88
C THR A 157 12.15 7.12 -8.95
N PRO A 158 12.11 6.62 -10.21
CA PRO A 158 13.01 7.09 -11.27
C PRO A 158 12.87 8.58 -11.59
N LEU A 159 11.65 9.13 -11.53
CA LEU A 159 11.40 10.55 -11.77
C LEU A 159 12.07 11.47 -10.75
N MET A 160 12.42 10.98 -9.55
CA MET A 160 13.17 11.77 -8.57
C MET A 160 14.68 11.80 -8.85
N PHE A 161 15.19 10.93 -9.74
CA PHE A 161 16.60 10.90 -10.11
C PHE A 161 16.91 11.74 -11.36
N ILE A 162 15.88 12.25 -12.06
CA ILE A 162 16.00 13.09 -13.26
C ILE A 162 15.63 14.52 -12.89
#